data_AF-A0A7S1SA77-F1
#
_entry.id   AF-A0A7S1SA77-F1
#
_cell.length_a   1.000
_cell.length_b   1.000
_cell.length_c   1.000
_cell.angle_alpha   90.00
_cell.angle_beta   90.00
_cell.angle_gamma   90.00
#
_symmetry.space_group_name_H-M   'P 1'
#
loop_
_entity.id
_entity.type
_entity.pdbx_description
1 polymer ?
#
loop_
_entity_poly.entity_id
_entity_poly.type
_entity_poly.pdbx_seq_one_letter_code
_entity_poly.pdbx_strand_id
1 'polypeptide(L)'
;MKDCEKRAWGRQAGIRMEVERALIIAGICSPESLYQEIVAAPPAELPDEEGVELAARHRLNVILSDIGVGLMTKQVSLALFQLTPVHSGKACLVQCGSAPVLVTAPHNVFLIRDGMPPHRQEESTTVIAERMAQRLGGASLAWSRREQYRTELIWAMVKRRDLTNLPGNDSGLLDPSNRDPNFLSTAEVKTNEWFEKMLTAAKRSAAADGNAGGRNDGQDEKCMLHLDVHGCRDPPHHA
;
A
#
# COMPACT_ATOMS: atom_id res chain seq x y z
N MET A 1 31.82 -5.50 10.30
CA MET A 1 31.25 -5.74 8.96
C MET A 1 29.71 -5.71 8.90
N LYS A 2 28.96 -5.88 10.01
CA LYS A 2 27.48 -5.85 10.02
C LYS A 2 26.82 -4.44 10.04
N ASP A 3 27.59 -3.37 10.15
CA ASP A 3 27.06 -1.99 10.21
C ASP A 3 27.08 -1.24 8.87
N CYS A 4 27.77 -1.76 7.85
CA CYS A 4 27.83 -1.10 6.54
C CYS A 4 26.58 -1.37 5.69
N GLU A 5 25.96 -2.54 5.84
CA GLU A 5 24.74 -2.89 5.10
C GLU A 5 23.54 -2.06 5.59
N LYS A 6 23.36 -1.86 6.90
CA LYS A 6 22.21 -1.12 7.46
C LYS A 6 22.06 0.31 6.92
N ARG A 7 23.14 0.99 6.54
CA ARG A 7 23.10 2.35 5.97
C ARG A 7 22.60 2.38 4.53
N ALA A 8 22.81 1.32 3.75
CA ALA A 8 22.36 1.24 2.37
C ALA A 8 20.84 1.04 2.28
N TRP A 9 20.27 0.19 3.14
CA TRP A 9 18.84 -0.11 3.16
C TRP A 9 17.96 1.09 3.58
N GLY A 10 18.45 1.93 4.49
CA GLY A 10 17.72 3.12 4.95
C GLY A 10 17.53 4.18 3.85
N ARG A 11 18.57 4.41 3.01
CA ARG A 11 18.47 5.35 1.88
C ARG A 11 17.62 4.80 0.74
N GLN A 12 17.74 3.51 0.45
CA GLN A 12 16.94 2.86 -0.60
C GLN A 12 15.44 2.82 -0.26
N ALA A 13 15.08 2.60 1.01
CA ALA A 13 13.69 2.64 1.45
C ALA A 13 13.08 4.05 1.33
N GLY A 14 13.84 5.10 1.64
CA GLY A 14 13.41 6.49 1.49
C GLY A 14 13.14 6.87 0.03
N ILE A 15 14.11 6.61 -0.85
CA ILE A 15 13.98 6.88 -2.29
C ILE A 15 12.79 6.12 -2.88
N ARG A 16 12.60 4.86 -2.51
CA ARG A 16 11.45 4.08 -2.98
C ARG A 16 10.12 4.71 -2.59
N MET A 17 9.99 5.16 -1.34
CA MET A 17 8.76 5.84 -0.88
C MET A 17 8.51 7.16 -1.61
N GLU A 18 9.56 7.93 -1.87
CA GLU A 18 9.48 9.19 -2.61
C GLU A 18 9.07 8.97 -4.06
N VAL A 19 9.63 7.95 -4.73
CA VAL A 19 9.25 7.51 -6.07
C VAL A 19 7.78 7.11 -6.12
N GLU A 20 7.34 6.22 -5.23
CA GLU A 20 5.95 5.76 -5.18
C GLU A 20 5.00 6.94 -4.99
N ARG A 21 5.33 7.87 -4.08
CA ARG A 21 4.52 9.08 -3.83
C ARG A 21 4.45 9.97 -5.07
N ALA A 22 5.58 10.22 -5.73
CA ALA A 22 5.64 11.08 -6.92
C ALA A 22 4.83 10.51 -8.09
N LEU A 23 4.92 9.19 -8.32
CA LEU A 23 4.11 8.51 -9.34
C LEU A 23 2.62 8.64 -9.08
N ILE A 24 2.20 8.47 -7.83
CA ILE A 24 0.80 8.61 -7.42
C ILE A 24 0.32 10.05 -7.61
N ILE A 25 1.11 11.04 -7.20
CA ILE A 25 0.79 12.47 -7.40
C ILE A 25 0.66 12.79 -8.89
N ALA A 26 1.51 12.18 -9.73
CA ALA A 26 1.41 12.27 -11.17
C ALA A 26 0.26 11.44 -11.77
N GLY A 27 -0.59 10.78 -10.99
CA GLY A 27 -1.69 9.97 -11.51
C GLY A 27 -1.25 8.68 -12.21
N ILE A 28 0.05 8.33 -12.15
CA ILE A 28 0.58 7.03 -12.58
C ILE A 28 0.32 6.05 -11.44
N CYS A 29 -0.92 5.57 -11.38
CA CYS A 29 -1.44 4.93 -10.18
C CYS A 29 -1.92 3.49 -10.42
N SER A 30 -1.89 2.99 -11.65
CA SER A 30 -2.14 1.56 -11.96
C SER A 30 -0.93 0.90 -12.61
N PRO A 31 -0.82 -0.44 -12.51
CA PRO A 31 0.18 -1.21 -13.24
C PRO A 31 0.24 -0.87 -14.73
N GLU A 32 -0.93 -0.75 -15.34
CA GLU A 32 -1.10 -0.45 -16.76
C GLU A 32 -0.63 0.97 -17.06
N SER A 33 -1.01 1.97 -16.26
CA SER A 33 -0.55 3.34 -16.46
C SER A 33 0.97 3.47 -16.32
N LEU A 34 1.58 2.78 -15.34
CA LEU A 34 3.02 2.77 -15.16
C LEU A 34 3.71 2.04 -16.30
N TYR A 35 3.14 0.92 -16.77
CA TYR A 35 3.64 0.21 -17.94
C TYR A 35 3.66 1.11 -19.19
N GLN A 36 2.55 1.80 -19.47
CA GLN A 36 2.45 2.69 -20.62
C GLN A 36 3.49 3.82 -20.53
N GLU A 37 3.67 4.41 -19.34
CA GLU A 37 4.67 5.47 -19.12
C GLU A 37 6.11 4.96 -19.28
N ILE A 38 6.41 3.74 -18.83
CA ILE A 38 7.75 3.13 -19.00
C ILE A 38 8.01 2.81 -20.47
N VAL A 39 7.02 2.29 -21.20
CA VAL A 39 7.15 1.96 -22.63
C VAL A 39 7.27 3.20 -23.49
N ALA A 40 6.56 4.28 -23.13
CA ALA A 40 6.62 5.57 -23.83
C ALA A 40 7.91 6.36 -23.53
N ALA A 41 8.55 6.12 -22.39
CA ALA A 41 9.74 6.83 -21.98
C ALA A 41 10.96 6.42 -22.82
N PRO A 42 11.68 7.38 -23.45
CA PRO A 42 12.91 7.09 -24.16
C PRO A 42 13.97 6.53 -23.19
N PRO A 43 14.74 5.51 -23.57
CA PRO A 43 15.83 5.01 -22.73
C PRO A 43 16.89 6.10 -22.55
N ALA A 44 17.47 6.20 -21.35
CA ALA A 44 18.55 7.15 -21.07
C ALA A 44 19.86 6.85 -21.82
N GLU A 45 19.97 5.71 -22.49
CA GLU A 45 21.17 5.25 -23.22
C GLU A 45 21.26 5.80 -24.65
N LEU A 46 20.56 6.88 -24.97
CA LEU A 46 20.64 7.49 -26.30
C LEU A 46 22.02 8.11 -26.52
N PRO A 47 22.66 7.87 -27.68
CA PRO A 47 24.06 8.20 -27.93
C PRO A 47 24.32 9.69 -28.21
N ASP A 48 23.29 10.49 -28.48
CA ASP A 48 23.39 11.91 -28.84
C ASP A 48 22.72 12.84 -27.81
N GLU A 49 23.15 14.10 -27.79
CA GLU A 49 22.62 15.13 -26.87
C GLU A 49 21.11 15.34 -27.07
N GLU A 50 20.63 15.21 -28.32
CA GLU A 50 19.22 15.34 -28.68
C GLU A 50 18.35 14.25 -28.03
N GLY A 51 18.85 13.00 -28.01
CA GLY A 51 18.16 11.90 -27.35
C GLY A 51 18.09 12.06 -25.83
N VAL A 52 19.14 12.57 -25.19
CA VAL A 52 19.14 12.88 -23.75
C VAL A 52 18.13 13.98 -23.42
N GLU A 53 18.07 15.04 -24.24
CA GLU A 53 17.10 16.12 -24.05
C GLU A 53 15.65 15.63 -24.24
N LEU A 54 15.39 14.80 -25.25
CA LEU A 54 14.08 14.19 -25.46
C LEU A 54 13.68 13.30 -24.28
N ALA A 55 14.60 12.48 -23.77
CA ALA A 55 14.37 11.65 -22.59
C ALA A 55 14.03 12.52 -21.36
N ALA A 56 14.76 13.61 -21.13
CA ALA A 56 14.53 14.52 -20.00
C ALA A 56 13.16 15.19 -20.02
N ARG A 57 12.56 15.38 -21.21
CA ARG A 57 11.22 15.97 -21.37
C ARG A 57 10.09 14.97 -21.17
N HIS A 58 10.37 13.67 -21.15
CA HIS A 58 9.33 12.67 -20.92
C HIS A 58 8.76 12.82 -19.51
N ARG A 59 7.43 12.78 -19.39
CA ARG A 59 6.70 13.02 -18.15
C ARG A 59 7.23 12.21 -16.96
N LEU A 60 7.40 10.90 -17.15
CA LEU A 60 7.99 10.01 -16.12
C LEU A 60 9.38 10.46 -15.68
N ASN A 61 10.24 10.89 -16.60
CA ASN A 61 11.60 11.35 -16.28
C ASN A 61 11.60 12.70 -15.56
N VAL A 62 10.67 13.60 -15.88
CA VAL A 62 10.47 14.85 -15.13
C VAL A 62 10.12 14.53 -13.67
N ILE A 63 9.14 13.63 -13.46
CA ILE A 63 8.71 13.22 -12.11
C ILE A 63 9.88 12.60 -11.32
N LEU A 64 10.66 11.72 -11.95
CA LEU A 64 11.82 11.08 -11.31
C LEU A 64 12.95 12.08 -11.04
N SER A 65 13.17 13.06 -11.94
CA SER A 65 14.15 14.11 -11.74
C SER A 65 13.76 15.05 -10.59
N ASP A 66 12.49 15.40 -10.46
CA ASP A 66 11.98 16.29 -9.40
C ASP A 66 12.20 15.72 -7.99
N ILE A 67 12.28 14.39 -7.87
CA ILE A 67 12.59 13.68 -6.62
C ILE A 67 14.06 13.23 -6.52
N GLY A 68 14.94 13.70 -7.40
CA GLY A 68 16.37 13.45 -7.35
C GLY A 68 16.80 12.03 -7.77
N VAL A 69 15.94 11.27 -8.46
CA VAL A 69 16.26 9.92 -8.98
C VAL A 69 16.98 9.98 -10.33
N GLY A 70 16.86 11.10 -11.05
CA GLY A 70 17.46 11.30 -12.37
C GLY A 70 16.65 10.65 -13.49
N LEU A 71 17.27 10.46 -14.66
CA LEU A 71 16.62 9.85 -15.83
C LEU A 71 16.38 8.35 -15.62
N MET A 72 15.30 7.83 -16.22
CA MET A 72 14.95 6.42 -16.17
C MET A 72 16.01 5.58 -16.90
N THR A 73 16.72 4.77 -16.13
CA THR A 73 17.62 3.72 -16.64
C THR A 73 16.89 2.39 -16.77
N LYS A 74 17.53 1.41 -17.42
CA LYS A 74 17.02 0.03 -17.49
C LYS A 74 16.84 -0.60 -16.10
N GLN A 75 17.70 -0.26 -15.14
CA GLN A 75 17.59 -0.76 -13.77
C GLN A 75 16.40 -0.12 -13.04
N VAL A 76 16.17 1.18 -13.23
CA VAL A 76 15.02 1.89 -12.64
C VAL A 76 13.72 1.37 -13.23
N SER A 77 13.64 1.19 -14.55
CA SER A 77 12.44 0.64 -15.18
C SER A 77 12.12 -0.77 -14.67
N LEU A 78 13.13 -1.66 -14.58
CA LEU A 78 12.96 -3.00 -14.01
C LEU A 78 12.48 -2.95 -12.55
N ALA A 79 13.01 -2.04 -11.72
CA ALA A 79 12.56 -1.87 -10.36
C ALA A 79 11.08 -1.41 -10.31
N LEU A 80 10.69 -0.43 -11.13
CA LEU A 80 9.30 0.03 -11.25
C LEU A 80 8.35 -1.09 -11.72
N PHE A 81 8.80 -1.92 -12.65
CA PHE A 81 8.10 -3.12 -13.12
C PHE A 81 7.92 -4.21 -12.05
N GLN A 82 8.83 -4.30 -11.08
CA GLN A 82 8.68 -5.23 -9.97
C GLN A 82 7.69 -4.70 -8.92
N LEU A 83 7.48 -3.38 -8.89
CA LEU A 83 6.53 -2.73 -7.99
C LEU A 83 5.09 -2.78 -8.50
N THR A 84 4.87 -2.82 -9.83
CA THR A 84 3.52 -2.79 -10.43
C THR A 84 2.52 -3.80 -9.86
N PRO A 85 2.85 -5.09 -9.62
CA PRO A 85 1.88 -6.04 -9.04
C PRO A 85 1.40 -5.67 -7.63
N VAL A 86 2.19 -4.89 -6.88
CA VAL A 86 1.84 -4.39 -5.54
C VAL A 86 0.78 -3.28 -5.63
N HIS A 87 0.59 -2.66 -6.80
CA HIS A 87 -0.24 -1.47 -6.99
C HIS A 87 -1.62 -1.72 -7.63
N SER A 88 -1.99 -2.96 -7.93
CA SER A 88 -3.24 -3.28 -8.64
C SER A 88 -4.51 -3.27 -7.79
N GLY A 89 -4.40 -3.26 -6.45
CA GLY A 89 -5.54 -3.28 -5.53
C GLY A 89 -5.53 -2.15 -4.48
N LYS A 90 -6.67 -1.91 -3.85
CA LYS A 90 -6.76 -1.00 -2.69
C LYS A 90 -6.15 -1.63 -1.46
N ALA A 91 -6.27 -2.95 -1.30
CA ALA A 91 -5.71 -3.68 -0.16
C ALA A 91 -4.52 -4.56 -0.59
N CYS A 92 -3.45 -4.51 0.19
CA CYS A 92 -2.20 -5.22 -0.04
C CYS A 92 -2.03 -6.35 0.99
N LEU A 93 -2.04 -7.60 0.51
CA LEU A 93 -1.75 -8.80 1.31
C LEU A 93 -0.31 -9.26 1.02
N VAL A 94 0.57 -9.16 2.01
CA VAL A 94 1.98 -9.52 1.91
C VAL A 94 2.25 -10.78 2.72
N GLN A 95 2.71 -11.85 2.06
CA GLN A 95 3.10 -13.10 2.72
C GLN A 95 4.58 -13.02 3.13
N CYS A 96 4.88 -13.22 4.41
CA CYS A 96 6.24 -13.21 4.95
C CYS A 96 6.76 -14.61 5.33
N GLY A 97 5.87 -15.56 5.60
CA GLY A 97 6.21 -16.97 5.87
C GLY A 97 4.98 -17.86 5.75
N SER A 98 5.00 -19.07 6.33
CA SER A 98 3.89 -20.03 6.25
C SER A 98 3.09 -20.16 7.56
N ALA A 99 3.43 -19.40 8.61
CA ALA A 99 2.73 -19.49 9.88
C ALA A 99 1.26 -19.04 9.72
N PRO A 100 0.31 -19.67 10.44
CA PRO A 100 -1.11 -19.33 10.38
C PRO A 100 -1.42 -18.05 11.16
N VAL A 101 -0.70 -16.98 10.87
CA VAL A 101 -0.82 -15.67 11.51
C VAL A 101 -1.11 -14.62 10.45
N LEU A 102 -2.17 -13.85 10.64
CA LEU A 102 -2.47 -12.67 9.84
C LEU A 102 -2.45 -11.43 10.73
N VAL A 103 -1.62 -10.46 10.38
CA VAL A 103 -1.55 -9.17 11.07
C VAL A 103 -2.18 -8.09 10.19
N THR A 104 -3.20 -7.41 10.67
CA THR A 104 -3.92 -6.38 9.92
C THR A 104 -3.61 -4.97 10.41
N ALA A 105 -3.69 -3.99 9.50
CA ALA A 105 -3.64 -2.56 9.80
C ALA A 105 -4.74 -1.83 8.99
N PRO A 106 -6.02 -1.95 9.39
CA PRO A 106 -7.17 -1.47 8.62
C PRO A 106 -7.26 0.04 8.57
N HIS A 107 -6.71 0.75 9.55
CA HIS A 107 -6.88 2.19 9.74
C HIS A 107 -5.72 3.02 9.19
N ASN A 108 -4.91 2.47 8.28
CA ASN A 108 -3.83 3.19 7.63
C ASN A 108 -4.28 4.13 6.48
N VAL A 109 -5.59 4.35 6.30
CA VAL A 109 -6.23 5.29 5.35
C VAL A 109 -7.35 6.06 6.06
N PHE A 110 -7.85 7.15 5.47
CA PHE A 110 -9.10 7.74 5.94
C PHE A 110 -10.29 6.87 5.54
N LEU A 111 -11.14 6.52 6.51
CA LEU A 111 -12.26 5.60 6.32
C LEU A 111 -13.59 6.25 6.64
N ILE A 112 -14.62 5.89 5.88
CA ILE A 112 -15.98 6.35 6.08
C ILE A 112 -16.64 5.54 7.20
N ARG A 113 -17.38 6.25 8.07
CA ARG A 113 -18.25 5.67 9.10
C ARG A 113 -19.64 6.30 9.04
N ASP A 114 -20.69 5.51 9.20
CA ASP A 114 -22.05 6.00 9.09
C ASP A 114 -22.40 6.96 10.23
N GLY A 115 -22.91 8.14 9.88
CA GLY A 115 -23.32 9.17 10.84
C GLY A 115 -22.17 9.76 11.67
N MET A 116 -20.91 9.46 11.35
CA MET A 116 -19.75 9.91 12.10
C MET A 116 -18.70 10.57 11.19
N PRO A 117 -17.83 11.43 11.74
CA PRO A 117 -16.67 11.92 10.99
C PRO A 117 -15.79 10.75 10.51
N PRO A 118 -15.14 10.89 9.34
CA PRO A 118 -14.19 9.89 8.86
C PRO A 118 -13.17 9.46 9.91
N HIS A 119 -12.86 8.16 9.97
CA HIS A 119 -11.79 7.65 10.82
C HIS A 119 -10.46 8.29 10.38
N ARG A 120 -9.65 8.71 11.35
CA ARG A 120 -8.33 9.28 11.05
C ARG A 120 -7.39 8.18 10.59
N GLN A 121 -6.50 8.53 9.67
CA GLN A 121 -5.41 7.66 9.27
C GLN A 121 -4.43 7.44 10.44
N GLU A 122 -3.97 6.20 10.60
CA GLU A 122 -2.97 5.76 11.57
C GLU A 122 -1.72 5.31 10.79
N GLU A 123 -0.81 6.24 10.51
CA GLU A 123 0.24 6.04 9.50
C GLU A 123 1.22 4.92 9.84
N SER A 124 1.49 4.76 11.14
CA SER A 124 2.51 3.84 11.65
C SER A 124 2.06 2.38 11.69
N THR A 125 0.75 2.10 11.66
CA THR A 125 0.21 0.74 11.86
C THR A 125 0.60 -0.22 10.75
N THR A 126 0.74 0.26 9.51
CA THR A 126 1.21 -0.57 8.38
C THR A 126 2.59 -1.14 8.66
N VAL A 127 3.52 -0.29 9.08
CA VAL A 127 4.90 -0.69 9.36
C VAL A 127 4.93 -1.66 10.54
N ILE A 128 4.14 -1.42 11.59
CA ILE A 128 4.05 -2.31 12.73
C ILE A 128 3.51 -3.69 12.30
N ALA A 129 2.42 -3.73 11.55
CA ALA A 129 1.80 -4.97 11.07
C ALA A 129 2.75 -5.77 10.19
N GLU A 130 3.42 -5.13 9.23
CA GLU A 130 4.43 -5.75 8.38
C GLU A 130 5.58 -6.35 9.21
N ARG A 131 6.11 -5.60 10.18
CA ARG A 131 7.21 -6.08 11.03
C ARG A 131 6.78 -7.22 11.93
N MET A 132 5.57 -7.19 12.47
CA MET A 132 5.02 -8.30 13.26
C MET A 132 4.85 -9.55 12.40
N ALA A 133 4.25 -9.43 11.21
CA ALA A 133 4.10 -10.56 10.29
C ALA A 133 5.45 -11.16 9.88
N GLN A 134 6.46 -10.33 9.59
CA GLN A 134 7.82 -10.78 9.32
C GLN A 134 8.41 -11.57 10.50
N ARG A 135 8.23 -11.08 11.72
CA ARG A 135 8.77 -11.74 12.93
C ARG A 135 8.06 -13.03 13.29
N LEU A 136 6.76 -13.11 13.03
CA LEU A 136 5.93 -14.28 13.30
C LEU A 136 5.93 -15.28 12.13
N GLY A 137 6.56 -14.95 11.00
CA GLY A 137 6.54 -15.77 9.79
C GLY A 137 5.14 -15.90 9.19
N GLY A 138 4.27 -14.91 9.38
CA GLY A 138 2.87 -14.90 8.93
C GLY A 138 2.64 -14.08 7.66
N ALA A 139 1.48 -13.45 7.57
CA ALA A 139 1.11 -12.48 6.54
C ALA A 139 0.69 -11.14 7.16
N SER A 140 0.85 -10.05 6.41
CA SER A 140 0.30 -8.74 6.77
C SER A 140 -0.71 -8.26 5.74
N LEU A 141 -1.77 -7.59 6.19
CA LEU A 141 -2.78 -6.96 5.34
C LEU A 141 -2.97 -5.50 5.74
N ALA A 142 -2.82 -4.60 4.79
CA ALA A 142 -2.98 -3.16 4.97
C ALA A 142 -3.52 -2.53 3.68
N TRP A 143 -4.10 -1.34 3.73
CA TRP A 143 -4.43 -0.63 2.49
C TRP A 143 -3.13 -0.26 1.77
N SER A 144 -3.15 -0.32 0.44
CA SER A 144 -1.99 -0.08 -0.41
C SER A 144 -1.51 1.36 -0.26
N ARG A 145 -0.21 1.59 -0.49
CA ARG A 145 0.37 2.94 -0.42
C ARG A 145 -0.38 3.94 -1.32
N ARG A 146 -0.86 3.47 -2.48
CA ARG A 146 -1.73 4.24 -3.36
C ARG A 146 -2.96 4.77 -2.64
N GLU A 147 -3.66 3.91 -1.91
CA GLU A 147 -4.88 4.28 -1.20
C GLU A 147 -4.58 5.18 0.00
N GLN A 148 -3.47 4.94 0.71
CA GLN A 148 -2.96 5.82 1.78
C GLN A 148 -2.79 7.25 1.27
N TYR A 149 -1.98 7.43 0.21
CA TYR A 149 -1.74 8.76 -0.35
C TYR A 149 -2.99 9.39 -0.97
N ARG A 150 -3.82 8.60 -1.67
CA ARG A 150 -5.06 9.09 -2.27
C ARG A 150 -5.99 9.67 -1.19
N THR A 151 -6.21 8.95 -0.11
CA THR A 151 -7.10 9.39 0.96
C THR A 151 -6.50 10.56 1.75
N GLU A 152 -5.18 10.57 1.99
CA GLU A 152 -4.46 11.71 2.58
C GLU A 152 -4.65 13.00 1.78
N LEU A 153 -4.45 12.94 0.45
CA LEU A 153 -4.60 14.10 -0.44
C LEU A 153 -6.04 14.61 -0.47
N ILE A 154 -7.02 13.72 -0.59
CA ILE A 154 -8.44 14.09 -0.54
C ILE A 154 -8.74 14.79 0.79
N TRP A 155 -8.32 14.19 1.90
CA TRP A 155 -8.55 14.75 3.22
C TRP A 155 -7.90 16.13 3.42
N ALA A 156 -6.67 16.31 2.92
CA ALA A 156 -6.00 17.61 2.93
C ALA A 156 -6.79 18.67 2.13
N MET A 157 -7.39 18.31 0.99
CA MET A 157 -8.27 19.20 0.23
C MET A 157 -9.55 19.56 0.99
N VAL A 158 -10.19 18.59 1.66
CA VAL A 158 -11.37 18.82 2.51
C VAL A 158 -11.04 19.84 3.61
N LYS A 159 -9.92 19.64 4.32
CA LYS A 159 -9.43 20.54 5.37
C LYS A 159 -9.19 21.97 4.86
N ARG A 160 -8.55 22.12 3.71
CA ARG A 160 -8.25 23.46 3.15
C ARG A 160 -9.50 24.25 2.76
N ARG A 161 -10.60 23.56 2.46
CA ARG A 161 -11.88 24.18 2.12
C ARG A 161 -12.76 24.46 3.34
N ASP A 162 -12.25 24.22 4.55
CA ASP A 162 -12.99 24.30 5.81
C ASP A 162 -14.31 23.51 5.77
N LEU A 163 -14.32 22.41 5.01
CA LEU A 163 -15.46 21.51 4.93
C LEU A 163 -15.49 20.54 6.11
N THR A 164 -14.33 20.37 6.77
CA THR A 164 -14.21 19.59 8.00
C THR A 164 -15.10 20.18 9.07
N ASN A 165 -15.92 19.34 9.71
CA ASN A 165 -16.86 19.67 10.80
C ASN A 165 -18.32 19.90 10.37
N LEU A 166 -18.68 19.75 9.09
CA LEU A 166 -20.09 19.66 8.71
C LEU A 166 -20.59 18.21 8.87
N PRO A 167 -21.59 17.95 9.73
CA PRO A 167 -22.17 16.62 9.89
C PRO A 167 -22.59 16.06 8.52
N GLY A 168 -22.02 14.92 8.14
CA GLY A 168 -22.38 14.19 6.90
C GLY A 168 -21.74 14.68 5.60
N ASN A 169 -20.98 15.78 5.58
CA ASN A 169 -20.39 16.31 4.33
C ASN A 169 -18.98 15.78 4.04
N ASP A 170 -18.21 15.47 5.08
CA ASP A 170 -16.79 15.07 4.96
C ASP A 170 -16.58 13.73 4.26
N SER A 171 -17.53 12.81 4.41
CA SER A 171 -17.45 11.45 3.84
C SER A 171 -17.75 11.42 2.33
N GLY A 172 -18.47 12.42 1.80
CA GLY A 172 -18.91 12.42 0.40
C GLY A 172 -17.79 12.62 -0.62
N LEU A 173 -16.62 13.07 -0.18
CA LEU A 173 -15.43 13.24 -1.02
C LEU A 173 -14.49 12.04 -0.97
N LEU A 174 -14.61 11.19 0.05
CA LEU A 174 -13.86 9.94 0.14
C LEU A 174 -14.50 8.89 -0.77
N ASP A 175 -13.68 7.93 -1.17
CA ASP A 175 -14.18 6.80 -1.96
C ASP A 175 -15.17 5.97 -1.12
N PRO A 176 -16.41 5.75 -1.59
CA PRO A 176 -17.43 5.06 -0.82
C PRO A 176 -17.07 3.61 -0.48
N SER A 177 -16.09 3.00 -1.17
CA SER A 177 -15.62 1.65 -0.82
C SER A 177 -14.58 1.65 0.31
N ASN A 178 -14.04 2.81 0.72
CA ASN A 178 -13.10 2.92 1.84
C ASN A 178 -13.88 3.00 3.16
N ARG A 179 -14.62 1.92 3.44
CA ARG A 179 -15.45 1.77 4.62
C ARG A 179 -14.63 1.19 5.75
N ASP A 180 -14.83 1.71 6.96
CA ASP A 180 -14.18 1.15 8.14
C ASP A 180 -14.62 -0.31 8.33
N PRO A 181 -13.70 -1.28 8.35
CA PRO A 181 -14.04 -2.70 8.52
C PRO A 181 -14.89 -2.98 9.76
N ASN A 182 -14.80 -2.15 10.80
CA ASN A 182 -15.59 -2.28 12.03
C ASN A 182 -17.04 -1.77 11.91
N PHE A 183 -17.39 -1.11 10.80
CA PHE A 183 -18.70 -0.50 10.55
C PHE A 183 -19.41 -1.06 9.31
N LEU A 184 -18.91 -2.17 8.75
CA LEU A 184 -19.54 -2.81 7.60
C LEU A 184 -20.86 -3.48 8.00
N SER A 185 -21.90 -3.27 7.20
CA SER A 185 -23.10 -4.11 7.24
C SER A 185 -22.82 -5.51 6.68
N THR A 186 -23.66 -6.48 7.04
CA THR A 186 -23.56 -7.86 6.53
C THR A 186 -23.60 -7.95 5.00
N ALA A 187 -24.27 -7.01 4.33
CA ALA A 187 -24.31 -6.94 2.87
C ALA A 187 -22.96 -6.46 2.31
N GLU A 188 -22.35 -5.43 2.92
CA GLU A 188 -21.07 -4.86 2.49
C GLU A 188 -19.91 -5.81 2.70
N VAL A 189 -19.92 -6.63 3.76
CA VAL A 189 -18.87 -7.62 4.04
C VAL A 189 -18.57 -8.52 2.82
N LYS A 190 -19.59 -8.85 2.03
CA LYS A 190 -19.46 -9.76 0.88
C LYS A 190 -18.74 -9.16 -0.32
N THR A 191 -18.75 -7.85 -0.46
CA THR A 191 -18.19 -7.12 -1.62
C THR A 191 -17.04 -6.21 -1.22
N ASN A 192 -16.68 -6.19 0.06
CA ASN A 192 -15.60 -5.36 0.57
C ASN A 192 -14.23 -6.02 0.29
N GLU A 193 -13.39 -5.32 -0.47
CA GLU A 193 -12.06 -5.81 -0.87
C GLU A 193 -11.19 -6.21 0.33
N TRP A 194 -11.27 -5.47 1.45
CA TRP A 194 -10.54 -5.81 2.67
C TRP A 194 -10.90 -7.21 3.18
N PHE A 195 -12.20 -7.50 3.26
CA PHE A 195 -12.70 -8.78 3.72
C PHE A 195 -12.35 -9.91 2.74
N GLU A 196 -12.42 -9.66 1.43
CA GLU A 196 -11.97 -10.62 0.42
C GLU A 196 -10.49 -10.98 0.57
N LYS A 197 -9.61 -10.02 0.92
CA LYS A 197 -8.20 -10.30 1.19
C LYS A 197 -8.00 -11.08 2.49
N MET A 198 -8.78 -10.81 3.55
CA MET A 198 -8.75 -11.60 4.78
C MET A 198 -9.13 -13.06 4.51
N LEU A 199 -10.21 -13.29 3.76
CA LEU A 199 -10.62 -14.64 3.35
C LEU A 199 -9.56 -15.33 2.49
N THR A 200 -8.90 -14.59 1.59
CA THR A 200 -7.80 -15.10 0.77
C THR A 200 -6.62 -15.56 1.64
N ALA A 201 -6.25 -14.79 2.66
CA ALA A 201 -5.20 -15.16 3.61
C ALA A 201 -5.58 -16.43 4.38
N ALA A 202 -6.81 -16.50 4.92
CA ALA A 202 -7.31 -17.67 5.64
C ALA A 202 -7.25 -18.95 4.79
N LYS A 203 -7.73 -18.89 3.53
CA LYS A 203 -7.68 -20.02 2.58
C LYS A 203 -6.25 -20.47 2.28
N ARG A 204 -5.31 -19.54 2.11
CA ARG A 204 -3.89 -19.86 1.86
C ARG A 204 -3.25 -20.59 3.03
N SER A 205 -3.53 -20.13 4.25
CA SER A 205 -3.03 -20.79 5.46
C SER A 205 -3.57 -22.21 5.59
N ALA A 206 -4.85 -22.44 5.29
CA ALA A 206 -5.42 -23.78 5.32
C ALA A 206 -4.77 -24.73 4.29
N ALA A 207 -4.39 -24.21 3.11
CA ALA A 207 -3.79 -24.99 2.04
C ALA A 207 -2.31 -25.35 2.28
N ALA A 208 -1.52 -24.47 2.91
CA ALA A 208 -0.08 -24.68 3.13
C ALA A 208 0.22 -25.92 4.00
N ASP A 209 -0.70 -26.29 4.88
CA ASP A 209 -0.55 -27.43 5.77
C ASP A 209 -1.04 -28.77 5.17
N GLY A 210 -1.63 -28.74 3.97
CA GLY A 210 -2.20 -29.93 3.30
C GLY A 210 -1.17 -30.96 2.83
N ASN A 211 0.13 -30.68 3.00
CA ASN A 211 1.22 -31.62 2.71
C ASN A 211 1.61 -32.51 3.90
N ALA A 212 0.95 -32.36 5.06
CA ALA A 212 1.05 -33.30 6.17
C ALA A 212 -0.07 -34.34 6.04
N GLY A 213 0.31 -35.58 5.69
CA GLY A 213 -0.58 -36.65 5.24
C GLY A 213 -1.79 -36.96 6.14
N GLY A 214 -2.89 -37.28 5.45
CA GLY A 214 -4.12 -37.92 5.90
C GLY A 214 -4.33 -38.14 7.40
N ARG A 215 -5.20 -37.34 7.99
CA ARG A 215 -6.07 -37.78 9.09
C ARG A 215 -7.48 -37.27 8.85
N ASN A 216 -8.36 -38.22 8.50
CA ASN A 216 -9.77 -38.07 8.19
C ASN A 216 -10.65 -38.38 9.41
N ASP A 217 -10.27 -37.99 10.63
CA ASP A 217 -11.09 -38.28 11.82
C ASP A 217 -11.03 -37.11 12.80
N GLY A 218 -12.01 -36.21 12.71
CA GLY A 218 -12.19 -35.05 13.58
C GLY A 218 -11.70 -33.73 12.97
N GLN A 219 -12.61 -32.95 12.40
CA GLN A 219 -12.37 -31.59 11.90
C GLN A 219 -11.99 -30.65 13.05
N ASP A 220 -10.72 -30.62 13.44
CA ASP A 220 -10.17 -29.42 14.06
C ASP A 220 -10.12 -28.36 12.96
N GLU A 221 -11.10 -27.45 12.95
CA GLU A 221 -11.08 -26.26 12.11
C GLU A 221 -9.74 -25.54 12.37
N LYS A 222 -8.85 -25.55 11.38
CA LYS A 222 -7.56 -24.90 11.51
C LYS A 222 -7.77 -23.40 11.70
N CYS A 223 -7.55 -22.94 12.93
CA CYS A 223 -7.66 -21.54 13.27
C CYS A 223 -6.43 -20.77 12.81
N MET A 224 -6.65 -19.65 12.13
CA MET A 224 -5.65 -18.62 11.91
C MET A 224 -5.68 -17.65 13.09
N LEU A 225 -4.51 -17.31 13.64
CA LEU A 225 -4.39 -16.20 14.59
C LEU A 225 -4.47 -14.88 13.81
N HIS A 226 -5.54 -14.12 14.05
CA HIS A 226 -5.70 -12.78 13.51
C HIS A 226 -5.31 -11.74 14.57
N LEU A 227 -4.36 -10.86 14.23
CA LEU A 227 -3.89 -9.77 15.07
C LEU A 227 -4.24 -8.44 14.40
N ASP A 228 -5.14 -7.66 15.00
CA ASP A 228 -5.53 -6.35 14.47
C ASP A 228 -4.76 -5.21 15.12
N VAL A 229 -3.97 -4.48 14.33
CA VAL A 229 -3.10 -3.41 14.80
C VAL A 229 -3.80 -2.08 14.64
N HIS A 230 -4.07 -1.43 15.77
CA HIS A 230 -4.59 -0.08 15.86
C HIS A 230 -3.59 0.85 16.52
N GLY A 231 -3.50 2.07 16.01
CA GLY A 231 -2.85 3.20 16.64
C GLY A 231 -3.82 3.89 17.62
N CYS A 232 -3.27 4.64 18.56
CA CYS A 232 -4.09 5.58 19.34
C CYS A 232 -3.95 6.99 18.77
N ARG A 233 -2.72 7.48 18.76
CA ARG A 233 -2.35 8.80 18.26
C ARG A 233 -0.92 8.69 17.77
N ASP A 234 -0.68 9.00 16.49
CA ASP A 234 0.69 9.13 16.01
C ASP A 234 1.41 10.19 16.88
N PRO A 235 2.66 9.93 17.30
CA PRO A 235 3.41 10.89 18.09
C PRO A 235 3.48 12.23 17.34
N PRO A 236 3.41 13.37 18.04
CA PRO A 236 3.48 14.67 17.37
C PRO A 236 4.76 14.73 16.53
N HIS A 237 4.63 15.14 15.27
CA HIS A 237 5.81 15.44 14.45
C HIS A 237 6.62 16.49 15.21
N HIS A 238 7.87 16.16 15.58
CA HIS A 238 8.78 17.14 16.14
C HIS A 238 8.93 18.27 15.11
N ALA A 239 8.36 19.43 15.43
CA ALA A 239 8.52 20.68 14.69
C ALA A 239 9.93 21.25 14.88
#